data_AF-A0A519S913-F1
#
_entry.id   AF-A0A519S913-F1
#
_cell.length_a   1.000
_cell.length_b   1.000
_cell.length_c   1.000
_cell.angle_alpha   90.00
_cell.angle_beta   90.00
_cell.angle_gamma   90.00
#
_symmetry.space_group_name_H-M   'P 1'
#
loop_
_entity.id
_entity.type
_entity.pdbx_description
1 polymer ?
#
loop_
_entity_poly.entity_id
_entity_poly.type
_entity_poly.pdbx_seq_one_letter_code
_entity_poly.pdbx_strand_id
1 'polypeptide(L)'
;VAAYDDNATTTSGNGNASSTTNSPDGGPTLNFDFPFVQTNGPRDANNLAASITNLFYWNNINHDVQMAHGFDEVSGNFQYKNITGTGLGGDFVRAEAQDGSGRNNANFSTPNDGSSGRMQMYLFDNIAPSYLTITGAPAANGQYLFAPVAFGPSLTKKPLSGKLVLVNDGVSTDGGDHGCFSPFVNAAAVAGNIAFIQRGGCPQLTTLNPRSTNAFATKVKRAQANGATGVIVFDSLGTTTTLTNFTGTDTVGIRIPAVFISGADGFKIRAAMLAGATVNGSAVQGAVLADLDGSFDSGVMSHEFGHGVSNRLTGGPNNSSCLNATTGNQTMGEGWSDFFGLWLTTKPGDIGSTPRYVGAYVNANPIATGPGFRHQPYTTDMTKNTYTYSQLGTGSGQYSETHDVGEVWTTVLWDLNWQFIYKYGYNANFYTTAGGNNIALKLVLDGCRLQVCNPGFLDGRDAILKADSLNNRGANSSLIWAVFARRGMGYSAVQGPRTGAGGAPLVNGSVAAFDVPPKATPIVLSTNAAAAGSSALEAFPNPAQDLLTVRTQLSSGAPMQVVVMDLLGKQVLEPTAVPVARMQQTGVELNTSRLASGIYVVRVTTTEGTFTTKVTIQH
;
A
#
# COMPACT_ATOMS: atom_id res chain seq x y z
N VAL A 1 -0.80 -11.09 22.25
CA VAL A 1 0.29 -11.06 21.23
C VAL A 1 1.61 -11.31 21.93
N ALA A 2 2.56 -11.97 21.27
CA ALA A 2 3.97 -12.00 21.69
C ALA A 2 4.84 -11.55 20.50
N ALA A 3 5.59 -10.46 20.67
CA ALA A 3 6.48 -9.94 19.63
C ALA A 3 7.95 -10.16 20.00
N TYR A 4 8.78 -10.59 19.05
CA TYR A 4 10.19 -10.94 19.28
C TYR A 4 10.99 -10.93 17.97
N ASP A 5 12.33 -10.85 18.06
CA ASP A 5 13.26 -10.99 16.91
C ASP A 5 13.41 -12.46 16.48
N ASP A 6 13.37 -12.74 15.18
CA ASP A 6 13.59 -14.09 14.62
C ASP A 6 14.56 -14.13 13.42
N ASN A 7 15.69 -13.43 13.51
CA ASN A 7 16.65 -13.33 12.41
C ASN A 7 17.67 -14.51 12.28
N ALA A 8 17.58 -15.58 13.10
CA ALA A 8 18.72 -16.52 13.30
C ALA A 8 18.46 -18.03 13.01
N THR A 9 17.36 -18.40 12.37
CA THR A 9 16.73 -19.73 12.52
C THR A 9 17.59 -21.01 12.35
N THR A 10 17.19 -22.08 13.06
CA THR A 10 16.91 -23.40 12.43
C THR A 10 15.79 -24.24 13.07
N THR A 11 15.18 -23.87 14.21
CA THR A 11 14.00 -24.60 14.72
C THR A 11 13.08 -23.63 15.44
N SER A 12 11.81 -23.60 14.99
CA SER A 12 10.75 -22.70 15.43
C SER A 12 10.80 -22.42 16.94
N GLY A 13 10.86 -21.14 17.29
CA GLY A 13 10.41 -20.68 18.59
C GLY A 13 8.94 -21.05 18.75
N ASN A 14 8.65 -22.18 19.38
CA ASN A 14 7.47 -22.23 20.22
C ASN A 14 7.70 -21.13 21.23
N GLY A 15 7.04 -20.00 21.06
CA GLY A 15 7.00 -18.90 22.03
C GLY A 15 6.47 -19.43 23.35
N ASN A 16 7.35 -20.10 24.10
CA ASN A 16 7.20 -20.34 25.51
C ASN A 16 7.46 -18.98 26.17
N ALA A 17 6.68 -18.66 27.21
CA ALA A 17 6.83 -17.44 28.01
C ALA A 17 8.21 -17.29 28.68
N SER A 18 9.18 -18.15 28.35
CA SER A 18 10.55 -18.20 28.84
C SER A 18 11.63 -18.07 27.76
N SER A 19 11.30 -17.72 26.50
CA SER A 19 12.35 -17.49 25.48
C SER A 19 13.11 -16.20 25.78
N THR A 20 14.41 -16.32 26.11
CA THR A 20 15.33 -15.19 26.33
C THR A 20 15.93 -14.63 25.04
N THR A 21 15.32 -14.89 23.88
CA THR A 21 15.78 -14.33 22.61
C THR A 21 15.03 -13.02 22.33
N ASN A 22 15.67 -11.92 22.72
CA ASN A 22 15.55 -10.58 22.11
C ASN A 22 14.22 -9.81 22.24
N SER A 23 13.34 -10.08 23.21
CA SER A 23 12.26 -9.12 23.51
C SER A 23 12.81 -7.90 24.30
N PRO A 24 12.36 -6.66 24.00
CA PRO A 24 12.78 -5.48 24.76
C PRO A 24 12.35 -5.56 26.23
N ASP A 25 13.22 -5.12 27.14
CA ASP A 25 12.90 -4.97 28.57
C ASP A 25 12.68 -3.48 28.90
N GLY A 26 11.46 -3.12 29.29
CA GLY A 26 11.09 -1.77 29.71
C GLY A 26 11.49 -1.46 31.16
N GLY A 27 12.19 -2.38 31.82
CA GLY A 27 12.59 -2.30 33.21
C GLY A 27 11.41 -2.31 34.19
N PRO A 28 11.66 -2.00 35.47
CA PRO A 28 10.63 -2.00 36.51
C PRO A 28 9.47 -1.02 36.26
N THR A 29 9.70 0.03 35.46
CA THR A 29 8.70 1.05 35.13
C THR A 29 7.92 0.74 33.86
N LEU A 30 8.25 -0.35 33.14
CA LEU A 30 7.63 -0.72 31.87
C LEU A 30 7.71 0.40 30.81
N ASN A 31 8.85 1.09 30.75
CA ASN A 31 9.07 2.15 29.76
C ASN A 31 9.66 1.56 28.47
N PHE A 32 8.84 1.45 27.44
CA PHE A 32 9.23 0.92 26.12
C PHE A 32 9.41 2.05 25.09
N ASP A 33 10.12 3.11 25.47
CA ASP A 33 10.51 4.20 24.57
C ASP A 33 11.98 4.05 24.17
N PHE A 34 12.22 3.56 22.96
CA PHE A 34 13.55 3.30 22.43
C PHE A 34 13.85 4.24 21.26
N PRO A 35 15.02 4.90 21.24
CA PRO A 35 15.36 5.82 20.17
C PRO A 35 15.52 5.07 18.85
N PHE A 36 14.99 5.64 17.77
CA PHE A 36 15.11 5.09 16.43
C PHE A 36 15.94 6.00 15.52
N VAL A 37 16.97 5.43 14.89
CA VAL A 37 17.83 6.10 13.93
C VAL A 37 18.06 5.18 12.73
N GLN A 38 17.29 5.36 11.65
CA GLN A 38 17.33 4.52 10.44
C GLN A 38 18.75 4.28 9.90
N THR A 39 19.62 5.28 9.94
CA THR A 39 21.00 5.18 9.39
C THR A 39 21.91 4.22 10.16
N ASN A 40 21.57 3.85 11.40
CA ASN A 40 22.34 2.88 12.18
C ASN A 40 22.07 1.43 11.74
N GLY A 41 21.03 1.20 10.93
CA GLY A 41 20.65 -0.13 10.46
C GLY A 41 19.71 -0.86 11.41
N PRO A 42 18.97 -1.86 10.92
CA PRO A 42 17.94 -2.56 11.70
C PRO A 42 18.50 -3.38 12.86
N ARG A 43 19.78 -3.78 12.80
CA ARG A 43 20.46 -4.57 13.84
C ARG A 43 21.12 -3.72 14.93
N ASP A 44 21.04 -2.39 14.85
CA ASP A 44 21.35 -1.54 16.01
C ASP A 44 20.42 -1.91 17.17
N ALA A 45 20.97 -1.98 18.39
CA ALA A 45 20.22 -2.48 19.55
C ALA A 45 18.97 -1.63 19.87
N ASN A 46 19.05 -0.30 19.67
CA ASN A 46 17.88 0.56 19.92
C ASN A 46 16.86 0.42 18.79
N ASN A 47 17.29 0.31 17.54
CA ASN A 47 16.38 0.10 16.41
C ASN A 47 15.65 -1.25 16.50
N LEU A 48 16.37 -2.33 16.89
CA LEU A 48 15.76 -3.64 17.11
C LEU A 48 14.75 -3.59 18.25
N ALA A 49 15.08 -2.91 19.36
CA ALA A 49 14.16 -2.76 20.47
C ALA A 49 12.90 -1.97 20.08
N ALA A 50 13.07 -0.83 19.40
CA ALA A 50 11.98 -0.02 18.87
C ALA A 50 11.09 -0.81 17.89
N SER A 51 11.69 -1.63 17.02
CA SER A 51 11.00 -2.47 16.04
C SER A 51 10.06 -3.47 16.71
N ILE A 52 10.57 -4.24 17.67
CA ILE A 52 9.78 -5.26 18.37
C ILE A 52 8.68 -4.61 19.20
N THR A 53 8.97 -3.50 19.89
CA THR A 53 7.96 -2.73 20.63
C THR A 53 6.88 -2.19 19.71
N ASN A 54 7.23 -1.63 18.55
CA ASN A 54 6.25 -1.10 17.60
C ASN A 54 5.39 -2.22 17.00
N LEU A 55 5.98 -3.38 16.69
CA LEU A 55 5.26 -4.57 16.24
C LEU A 55 4.26 -5.07 17.28
N PHE A 56 4.68 -5.11 18.55
CA PHE A 56 3.81 -5.43 19.68
C PHE A 56 2.66 -4.44 19.79
N TYR A 57 2.96 -3.14 19.79
CA TYR A 57 1.96 -2.08 19.88
C TYR A 57 0.91 -2.20 18.79
N TRP A 58 1.33 -2.28 17.52
CA TRP A 58 0.39 -2.34 16.40
C TRP A 58 -0.45 -3.61 16.41
N ASN A 59 0.11 -4.77 16.73
CA ASN A 59 -0.68 -6.00 16.84
C ASN A 59 -1.76 -5.91 17.94
N ASN A 60 -1.47 -5.26 19.08
CA ASN A 60 -2.47 -5.05 20.13
C ASN A 60 -3.51 -4.00 19.73
N ILE A 61 -3.13 -2.91 19.04
CA ILE A 61 -4.08 -1.95 18.48
C ILE A 61 -5.03 -2.63 17.49
N ASN A 62 -4.50 -3.44 16.57
CA ASN A 62 -5.30 -4.22 15.62
C ASN A 62 -6.26 -5.15 16.37
N HIS A 63 -5.77 -5.89 17.37
CA HIS A 63 -6.61 -6.76 18.20
C HIS A 63 -7.77 -5.99 18.84
N ASP A 64 -7.48 -4.93 19.60
CA ASP A 64 -8.48 -4.24 20.42
C ASP A 64 -9.52 -3.51 19.55
N VAL A 65 -9.09 -2.90 18.45
CA VAL A 65 -10.01 -2.26 17.50
C VAL A 65 -10.93 -3.30 16.88
N GLN A 66 -10.38 -4.38 16.32
CA GLN A 66 -11.21 -5.40 15.65
C GLN A 66 -12.17 -6.08 16.65
N MET A 67 -11.72 -6.31 17.88
CA MET A 67 -12.56 -6.84 18.96
C MET A 67 -13.71 -5.88 19.31
N ALA A 68 -13.46 -4.58 19.41
CA ALA A 68 -14.52 -3.58 19.65
C ALA A 68 -15.59 -3.56 18.54
N HIS A 69 -15.25 -4.00 17.33
CA HIS A 69 -16.17 -4.13 16.20
C HIS A 69 -16.70 -5.55 15.98
N GLY A 70 -16.43 -6.46 16.92
CA GLY A 70 -17.04 -7.78 16.99
C GLY A 70 -16.16 -8.91 16.49
N PHE A 71 -14.87 -8.74 16.23
CA PHE A 71 -13.94 -9.87 16.15
C PHE A 71 -13.53 -10.29 17.57
N ASP A 72 -14.49 -10.88 18.27
CA ASP A 72 -14.43 -11.29 19.67
C ASP A 72 -14.06 -12.77 19.84
N GLU A 73 -14.06 -13.23 21.08
CA GLU A 73 -13.70 -14.60 21.47
C GLU A 73 -14.56 -15.66 20.75
N VAL A 74 -15.88 -15.47 20.63
CA VAL A 74 -16.78 -16.38 19.91
C VAL A 74 -16.46 -16.41 18.41
N SER A 75 -15.97 -15.30 17.89
CA SER A 75 -15.58 -15.15 16.49
C SER A 75 -14.18 -15.68 16.18
N GLY A 76 -13.49 -16.24 17.18
CA GLY A 76 -12.13 -16.78 17.08
C GLY A 76 -11.09 -15.68 16.92
N ASN A 77 -11.10 -14.69 17.80
CA ASN A 77 -10.00 -13.73 17.93
C ASN A 77 -8.74 -14.38 18.51
N PHE A 78 -7.61 -13.66 18.49
CA PHE A 78 -6.31 -14.21 18.91
C PHE A 78 -5.95 -13.79 20.33
N GLN A 79 -6.17 -14.65 21.31
CA GLN A 79 -5.90 -14.36 22.71
C GLN A 79 -5.26 -15.56 23.43
N TYR A 80 -4.25 -15.30 24.25
CA TYR A 80 -3.72 -16.37 25.11
C TYR A 80 -4.77 -16.86 26.12
N LYS A 81 -5.56 -15.93 26.67
CA LYS A 81 -6.65 -16.23 27.58
C LYS A 81 -7.90 -15.46 27.18
N ASN A 82 -8.99 -16.18 27.02
CA ASN A 82 -10.32 -15.64 26.80
C ASN A 82 -10.93 -15.22 28.14
N ILE A 83 -11.22 -13.93 28.29
CA ILE A 83 -11.73 -13.32 29.52
C ILE A 83 -13.20 -13.73 29.73
N THR A 84 -13.99 -13.83 28.66
CA THR A 84 -15.39 -14.27 28.77
C THR A 84 -15.50 -15.79 28.88
N GLY A 85 -14.43 -16.52 28.56
CA GLY A 85 -14.41 -17.98 28.55
C GLY A 85 -15.17 -18.60 27.36
N THR A 86 -15.51 -17.80 26.36
CA THR A 86 -16.09 -18.26 25.09
C THR A 86 -14.99 -18.44 24.04
N GLY A 87 -15.25 -19.15 22.94
CA GLY A 87 -14.23 -19.48 21.93
C GLY A 87 -13.09 -20.38 22.43
N LEU A 88 -12.04 -20.55 21.62
CA LEU A 88 -10.83 -21.30 21.98
C LEU A 88 -9.64 -20.36 22.15
N GLY A 89 -9.22 -20.12 23.40
CA GLY A 89 -8.01 -19.34 23.70
C GLY A 89 -6.72 -20.14 23.51
N GLY A 90 -5.61 -19.55 23.97
CA GLY A 90 -4.27 -20.14 23.84
C GLY A 90 -3.61 -19.83 22.50
N ASP A 91 -4.15 -18.86 21.75
CA ASP A 91 -3.90 -18.67 20.34
C ASP A 91 -3.48 -17.25 19.97
N PHE A 92 -2.82 -16.56 20.91
CA PHE A 92 -2.22 -15.26 20.66
C PHE A 92 -1.36 -15.23 19.38
N VAL A 93 -1.33 -14.08 18.70
CA VAL A 93 -0.41 -13.87 17.57
C VAL A 93 1.04 -13.92 18.04
N ARG A 94 1.84 -14.76 17.39
CA ARG A 94 3.32 -14.72 17.40
C ARG A 94 3.79 -13.76 16.33
N ALA A 95 4.38 -12.63 16.73
CA ALA A 95 4.80 -11.58 15.81
C ALA A 95 6.34 -11.52 15.76
N GLU A 96 6.89 -11.96 14.63
CA GLU A 96 8.32 -12.11 14.40
C GLU A 96 8.84 -10.85 13.68
N ALA A 97 9.60 -10.02 14.40
CA ALA A 97 10.30 -8.88 13.85
C ALA A 97 11.60 -9.32 13.18
N GLN A 98 11.94 -8.70 12.05
CA GLN A 98 13.17 -8.96 11.30
C GLN A 98 13.40 -10.46 11.04
N ASP A 99 12.33 -11.19 10.74
CA ASP A 99 12.40 -12.62 10.53
C ASP A 99 13.36 -12.96 9.38
N GLY A 100 14.28 -13.89 9.63
CA GLY A 100 15.39 -14.23 8.73
C GLY A 100 15.01 -15.20 7.61
N SER A 101 13.77 -15.72 7.59
CA SER A 101 13.31 -16.67 6.57
C SER A 101 12.92 -16.01 5.24
N GLY A 102 12.77 -14.68 5.22
CA GLY A 102 12.40 -13.92 4.03
C GLY A 102 12.95 -12.49 4.01
N ARG A 103 12.73 -11.81 2.88
CA ARG A 103 13.07 -10.39 2.64
C ARG A 103 12.03 -9.77 1.71
N ASN A 104 11.94 -8.44 1.74
CA ASN A 104 11.10 -7.65 0.84
C ASN A 104 9.62 -8.08 0.81
N ASN A 105 9.13 -8.57 1.95
CA ASN A 105 7.77 -9.05 2.08
C ASN A 105 7.35 -9.08 3.57
N ALA A 106 6.14 -9.54 3.84
CA ALA A 106 5.70 -10.02 5.13
C ALA A 106 4.72 -11.19 4.89
N ASN A 107 4.25 -11.86 5.95
CA ASN A 107 3.13 -12.80 5.83
C ASN A 107 2.46 -13.05 7.18
N PHE A 108 1.26 -13.62 7.12
CA PHE A 108 0.54 -14.12 8.27
C PHE A 108 -0.02 -15.53 8.04
N SER A 109 0.38 -16.47 8.89
CA SER A 109 -0.22 -17.81 8.96
C SER A 109 -1.44 -17.79 9.88
N THR A 110 -2.60 -18.18 9.35
CA THR A 110 -3.86 -18.26 10.12
C THR A 110 -4.32 -19.70 10.27
N PRO A 111 -3.98 -20.40 11.37
CA PRO A 111 -4.62 -21.66 11.70
C PRO A 111 -6.01 -21.42 12.31
N ASN A 112 -6.78 -22.51 12.46
CA ASN A 112 -8.07 -22.50 13.14
C ASN A 112 -7.97 -21.97 14.58
N ASP A 113 -9.12 -21.60 15.15
CA ASP A 113 -9.27 -21.16 16.54
C ASP A 113 -8.63 -22.10 17.55
N GLY A 114 -8.01 -21.54 18.58
CA GLY A 114 -7.21 -22.28 19.56
C GLY A 114 -5.78 -22.62 19.13
N SER A 115 -5.33 -22.18 17.94
CA SER A 115 -3.93 -22.28 17.51
C SER A 115 -3.37 -20.90 17.14
N SER A 116 -2.18 -20.57 17.64
CA SER A 116 -1.56 -19.25 17.44
C SER A 116 -1.32 -18.92 15.97
N GLY A 117 -1.85 -17.77 15.53
CA GLY A 117 -1.41 -17.12 14.30
C GLY A 117 0.07 -16.74 14.37
N ARG A 118 0.72 -16.65 13.20
CA ARG A 118 2.13 -16.24 13.10
C ARG A 118 2.28 -15.14 12.06
N MET A 119 2.69 -13.95 12.50
CA MET A 119 3.04 -12.82 11.66
C MET A 119 4.55 -12.75 11.51
N GLN A 120 5.04 -12.68 10.28
CA GLN A 120 6.48 -12.58 9.99
C GLN A 120 6.74 -11.28 9.24
N MET A 121 7.45 -10.35 9.91
CA MET A 121 7.86 -9.08 9.32
C MET A 121 9.30 -9.17 8.87
N TYR A 122 9.56 -8.89 7.60
CA TYR A 122 10.92 -8.97 7.05
C TYR A 122 11.60 -7.61 6.93
N LEU A 123 12.91 -7.67 6.71
CA LEU A 123 13.69 -6.53 6.26
C LEU A 123 13.48 -6.30 4.76
N PHE A 124 13.49 -5.03 4.38
CA PHE A 124 13.36 -4.54 3.02
C PHE A 124 14.66 -3.88 2.57
N ASP A 125 15.11 -4.25 1.38
CA ASP A 125 16.33 -3.74 0.78
C ASP A 125 16.17 -2.23 0.52
N ASN A 126 17.05 -1.43 1.10
CA ASN A 126 17.03 0.02 0.92
C ASN A 126 18.15 0.44 -0.03
N ILE A 127 17.83 0.51 -1.32
CA ILE A 127 18.80 0.84 -2.36
C ILE A 127 18.41 2.17 -2.97
N ALA A 128 19.32 3.15 -2.92
CA ALA A 128 19.09 4.43 -3.58
C ALA A 128 18.91 4.22 -5.10
N PRO A 129 18.09 5.03 -5.78
CA PRO A 129 17.94 4.93 -7.23
C PRO A 129 19.28 5.11 -7.96
N SER A 130 19.46 4.35 -9.03
CA SER A 130 20.66 4.44 -9.88
C SER A 130 20.38 5.33 -11.09
N TYR A 131 21.31 6.24 -11.39
CA TYR A 131 21.11 7.27 -12.41
C TYR A 131 22.15 7.23 -13.53
N LEU A 132 21.67 7.29 -14.76
CA LEU A 132 22.43 7.58 -15.98
C LEU A 132 22.25 9.07 -16.28
N THR A 133 23.34 9.83 -16.23
CA THR A 133 23.34 11.25 -16.61
C THR A 133 23.72 11.37 -18.07
N ILE A 134 22.86 11.96 -18.89
CA ILE A 134 23.10 12.24 -20.30
C ILE A 134 23.37 13.73 -20.51
N THR A 135 24.37 14.03 -21.33
CA THR A 135 24.79 15.39 -21.71
C THR A 135 25.15 15.49 -23.20
N GLY A 136 25.31 16.71 -23.70
CA GLY A 136 25.76 16.98 -25.08
C GLY A 136 24.66 17.10 -26.12
N ALA A 137 23.41 16.77 -25.77
CA ALA A 137 22.25 16.89 -26.65
C ALA A 137 21.07 17.52 -25.89
N PRO A 138 20.75 18.82 -26.09
CA PRO A 138 19.72 19.51 -25.30
C PRO A 138 18.37 18.78 -25.21
N ALA A 139 17.95 18.11 -26.30
CA ALA A 139 16.71 17.34 -26.34
C ALA A 139 16.73 16.05 -25.49
N ALA A 140 17.91 15.55 -25.11
CA ALA A 140 18.12 14.31 -24.34
C ALA A 140 18.95 14.51 -23.05
N ASN A 141 19.29 15.76 -22.69
CA ASN A 141 20.00 16.02 -21.44
C ASN A 141 19.10 15.69 -20.23
N GLY A 142 19.68 15.07 -19.21
CA GLY A 142 18.96 14.76 -17.98
C GLY A 142 19.52 13.57 -17.21
N GLN A 143 18.87 13.26 -16.10
CA GLN A 143 19.11 12.05 -15.33
C GLN A 143 18.00 11.03 -15.62
N TYR A 144 18.42 9.79 -15.86
CA TYR A 144 17.56 8.69 -16.26
C TYR A 144 17.76 7.51 -15.31
N LEU A 145 16.68 6.87 -14.88
CA LEU A 145 16.80 5.67 -14.05
C LEU A 145 17.35 4.51 -14.87
N PHE A 146 18.18 3.68 -14.25
CA PHE A 146 18.63 2.42 -14.86
C PHE A 146 18.56 1.25 -13.89
N ALA A 147 18.37 0.05 -14.43
CA ALA A 147 18.52 -1.21 -13.72
C ALA A 147 19.95 -1.73 -13.88
N PRO A 148 20.63 -2.15 -12.79
CA PRO A 148 21.94 -2.78 -12.88
C PRO A 148 21.84 -4.17 -13.50
N VAL A 149 22.99 -4.73 -13.84
CA VAL A 149 23.12 -6.01 -14.53
C VAL A 149 23.79 -7.03 -13.62
N ALA A 150 23.36 -8.29 -13.68
CA ALA A 150 23.87 -9.36 -12.81
C ALA A 150 25.20 -9.99 -13.32
N PHE A 151 25.75 -9.49 -14.42
CA PHE A 151 26.91 -10.07 -15.10
C PHE A 151 27.92 -9.00 -15.55
N GLY A 152 29.16 -9.41 -15.79
CA GLY A 152 30.25 -8.47 -16.05
C GLY A 152 30.69 -7.70 -14.79
N PRO A 153 31.61 -6.74 -14.92
CA PRO A 153 32.08 -5.95 -13.80
C PRO A 153 31.02 -4.95 -13.30
N SER A 154 30.96 -4.76 -11.97
CA SER A 154 30.17 -3.70 -11.34
C SER A 154 30.66 -2.31 -11.75
N LEU A 155 29.76 -1.31 -11.69
CA LEU A 155 30.10 0.09 -11.98
C LEU A 155 31.18 0.65 -11.05
N THR A 156 31.28 0.12 -9.83
CA THR A 156 32.33 0.46 -8.86
C THR A 156 33.72 -0.03 -9.29
N LYS A 157 33.80 -1.20 -9.96
CA LYS A 157 35.07 -1.73 -10.49
C LYS A 157 35.42 -1.17 -11.86
N LYS A 158 34.41 -0.89 -12.68
CA LYS A 158 34.54 -0.33 -14.03
C LYS A 158 33.46 0.73 -14.25
N PRO A 159 33.79 2.03 -14.11
CA PRO A 159 32.85 3.10 -14.39
C PRO A 159 32.36 3.05 -15.83
N LEU A 160 31.06 3.26 -16.04
CA LEU A 160 30.48 3.47 -17.36
C LEU A 160 30.38 4.98 -17.58
N SER A 161 31.28 5.53 -18.40
CA SER A 161 31.29 6.94 -18.75
C SER A 161 31.93 7.16 -20.11
N GLY A 162 31.31 7.97 -20.97
CA GLY A 162 31.85 8.27 -22.30
C GLY A 162 30.78 8.64 -23.32
N LYS A 163 31.19 8.72 -24.59
CA LYS A 163 30.28 8.98 -25.71
C LYS A 163 29.44 7.74 -26.01
N LEU A 164 28.14 7.93 -26.27
CA LEU A 164 27.23 6.89 -26.74
C LEU A 164 27.33 6.76 -28.26
N VAL A 165 27.28 5.53 -28.74
CA VAL A 165 27.22 5.20 -30.17
C VAL A 165 26.11 4.18 -30.39
N LEU A 166 25.13 4.54 -31.22
CA LEU A 166 24.04 3.66 -31.62
C LEU A 166 24.67 2.53 -32.45
N VAL A 167 24.46 1.29 -32.03
CA VAL A 167 25.01 0.13 -32.73
C VAL A 167 24.37 0.01 -34.12
N ASN A 168 25.15 -0.42 -35.10
CA ASN A 168 24.65 -0.91 -36.39
C ASN A 168 25.24 -2.29 -36.65
N ASP A 169 24.43 -3.33 -36.43
CA ASP A 169 24.76 -4.73 -36.64
C ASP A 169 24.57 -5.19 -38.09
N GLY A 170 23.99 -4.35 -38.95
CA GLY A 170 23.79 -4.61 -40.38
C GLY A 170 22.73 -5.65 -40.71
N VAL A 171 21.99 -6.17 -39.73
CA VAL A 171 21.06 -7.30 -39.94
C VAL A 171 19.67 -7.08 -39.36
N SER A 172 19.48 -6.15 -38.43
CA SER A 172 18.18 -5.85 -37.86
C SER A 172 17.37 -4.87 -38.72
N THR A 173 16.07 -5.16 -38.90
CA THR A 173 15.17 -4.49 -39.85
C THR A 173 14.86 -3.03 -39.52
N ASP A 174 15.19 -2.58 -38.33
CA ASP A 174 14.93 -1.24 -37.77
C ASP A 174 16.17 -0.32 -37.75
N GLY A 175 17.23 -0.68 -38.49
CA GLY A 175 18.45 0.12 -38.63
C GLY A 175 19.67 -0.43 -37.89
N GLY A 176 19.61 -1.68 -37.41
CA GLY A 176 20.78 -2.42 -36.93
C GLY A 176 21.11 -2.25 -35.45
N ASP A 177 20.27 -1.64 -34.62
CA ASP A 177 20.64 -1.27 -33.25
C ASP A 177 20.39 -2.36 -32.19
N HIS A 178 20.08 -3.59 -32.60
CA HIS A 178 19.85 -4.70 -31.68
C HIS A 178 21.12 -5.47 -31.29
N GLY A 179 22.26 -5.28 -31.96
CA GLY A 179 23.48 -6.03 -31.65
C GLY A 179 23.36 -7.53 -31.97
N CYS A 180 22.61 -7.87 -33.01
CA CYS A 180 22.26 -9.22 -33.42
C CYS A 180 23.32 -9.93 -34.27
N PHE A 181 24.30 -9.19 -34.79
CA PHE A 181 25.42 -9.72 -35.53
C PHE A 181 26.73 -9.02 -35.12
N SER A 182 27.86 -9.69 -35.33
CA SER A 182 29.19 -9.14 -35.09
C SER A 182 30.13 -9.70 -36.17
N PRO A 183 31.06 -8.91 -36.74
CA PRO A 183 31.36 -7.51 -36.40
C PRO A 183 30.22 -6.54 -36.74
N PHE A 184 30.14 -5.44 -36.00
CA PHE A 184 29.22 -4.35 -36.29
C PHE A 184 29.68 -3.59 -37.54
N VAL A 185 28.74 -3.14 -38.37
CA VAL A 185 29.02 -2.31 -39.55
C VAL A 185 29.75 -1.02 -39.14
N ASN A 186 29.38 -0.46 -37.98
CA ASN A 186 30.02 0.72 -37.41
C ASN A 186 31.00 0.40 -36.27
N ALA A 187 31.67 -0.76 -36.30
CA ALA A 187 32.62 -1.17 -35.25
C ALA A 187 33.69 -0.10 -34.94
N ALA A 188 34.19 0.60 -35.96
CA ALA A 188 35.17 1.68 -35.77
C ALA A 188 34.63 2.87 -34.95
N ALA A 189 33.33 3.17 -35.06
CA ALA A 189 32.69 4.19 -34.23
C ALA A 189 32.43 3.70 -32.80
N VAL A 190 32.09 2.42 -32.65
CA VAL A 190 31.82 1.80 -31.34
C VAL A 190 33.10 1.62 -30.51
N ALA A 191 34.24 1.36 -31.16
CA ALA A 191 35.51 1.17 -30.48
C ALA A 191 35.89 2.38 -29.60
N GLY A 192 36.15 2.13 -28.32
CA GLY A 192 36.46 3.16 -27.32
C GLY A 192 35.24 3.85 -26.70
N ASN A 193 34.03 3.61 -27.22
CA ASN A 193 32.80 4.30 -26.83
C ASN A 193 31.78 3.34 -26.16
N ILE A 194 30.70 3.90 -25.63
CA ILE A 194 29.59 3.15 -25.06
C ILE A 194 28.66 2.70 -26.19
N ALA A 195 28.45 1.39 -26.31
CA ALA A 195 27.47 0.85 -27.25
C ALA A 195 26.05 1.08 -26.72
N PHE A 196 25.20 1.74 -27.52
CA PHE A 196 23.80 1.98 -27.22
C PHE A 196 22.94 1.05 -28.08
N ILE A 197 22.16 0.17 -27.42
CA ILE A 197 21.52 -0.99 -28.06
C ILE A 197 20.03 -1.03 -27.69
N GLN A 198 19.17 -1.25 -28.67
CA GLN A 198 17.76 -1.54 -28.43
C GLN A 198 17.58 -3.02 -28.07
N ARG A 199 16.83 -3.30 -27.00
CA ARG A 199 16.36 -4.65 -26.69
C ARG A 199 15.55 -5.20 -27.87
N GLY A 200 15.72 -6.48 -28.18
CA GLY A 200 14.99 -7.13 -29.27
C GLY A 200 15.52 -8.53 -29.54
N GLY A 201 14.66 -9.40 -30.06
CA GLY A 201 15.05 -10.74 -30.48
C GLY A 201 16.03 -10.67 -31.65
N CYS A 202 17.00 -11.59 -31.68
CA CYS A 202 17.95 -11.73 -32.79
C CYS A 202 17.62 -12.99 -33.59
N PRO A 203 16.93 -12.88 -34.73
CA PRO A 203 16.53 -14.04 -35.53
C PRO A 203 17.73 -14.89 -35.99
N GLN A 204 18.92 -14.29 -36.15
CA GLN A 204 20.15 -15.00 -36.55
C GLN A 204 20.75 -15.88 -35.43
N LEU A 205 20.20 -15.86 -34.22
CA LEU A 205 20.63 -16.69 -33.09
C LEU A 205 19.79 -17.97 -32.90
N THR A 206 18.90 -18.31 -33.84
CA THR A 206 18.02 -19.47 -33.70
C THR A 206 18.37 -20.62 -34.65
N THR A 207 18.76 -21.78 -34.10
CA THR A 207 18.52 -23.07 -34.78
C THR A 207 17.29 -23.80 -34.27
N LEU A 208 16.58 -23.41 -33.18
CA LEU A 208 15.51 -24.28 -32.63
C LEU A 208 14.25 -23.68 -31.97
N ASN A 209 13.99 -22.37 -31.85
CA ASN A 209 12.64 -21.91 -31.39
C ASN A 209 12.33 -20.41 -31.70
N PRO A 210 11.19 -20.04 -32.33
CA PRO A 210 10.90 -18.65 -32.74
C PRO A 210 10.43 -17.67 -31.65
N ARG A 211 10.68 -17.95 -30.36
CA ARG A 211 10.64 -16.99 -29.23
C ARG A 211 11.57 -17.53 -28.15
N SER A 212 12.42 -16.70 -27.50
CA SER A 212 12.51 -16.70 -26.01
C SER A 212 13.72 -16.05 -25.32
N THR A 213 14.79 -15.53 -25.96
CA THR A 213 15.80 -14.77 -25.16
C THR A 213 16.30 -13.51 -25.83
N ASN A 214 16.25 -12.37 -25.11
CA ASN A 214 16.91 -11.12 -25.52
C ASN A 214 18.44 -11.29 -25.64
N ALA A 215 19.00 -12.41 -25.16
CA ALA A 215 20.42 -12.73 -25.21
C ALA A 215 21.32 -11.56 -24.77
N PHE A 216 20.96 -10.92 -23.64
CA PHE A 216 21.60 -9.68 -23.17
C PHE A 216 23.12 -9.84 -23.01
N ALA A 217 23.57 -10.92 -22.35
CA ALA A 217 24.99 -11.25 -22.22
C ALA A 217 25.70 -11.36 -23.58
N THR A 218 25.05 -11.96 -24.59
CA THR A 218 25.57 -12.07 -25.96
C THR A 218 25.69 -10.71 -26.64
N LYS A 219 24.69 -9.84 -26.51
CA LYS A 219 24.73 -8.47 -27.06
C LYS A 219 25.89 -7.68 -26.45
N VAL A 220 26.06 -7.76 -25.12
CA VAL A 220 27.17 -7.10 -24.42
C VAL A 220 28.52 -7.67 -24.86
N LYS A 221 28.63 -8.99 -25.02
CA LYS A 221 29.85 -9.63 -25.52
C LYS A 221 30.22 -9.19 -26.94
N ARG A 222 29.23 -9.04 -27.82
CA ARG A 222 29.44 -8.54 -29.19
C ARG A 222 29.92 -7.09 -29.19
N ALA A 223 29.30 -6.23 -28.37
CA ALA A 223 29.79 -4.86 -28.20
C ALA A 223 31.24 -4.84 -27.72
N GLN A 224 31.59 -5.66 -26.73
CA GLN A 224 32.98 -5.83 -26.28
C GLN A 224 33.92 -6.27 -27.39
N ALA A 225 33.51 -7.23 -28.23
CA ALA A 225 34.33 -7.70 -29.35
C ALA A 225 34.54 -6.62 -30.42
N ASN A 226 33.63 -5.64 -30.51
CA ASN A 226 33.75 -4.45 -31.36
C ASN A 226 34.41 -3.26 -30.63
N GLY A 227 35.05 -3.51 -29.48
CA GLY A 227 35.86 -2.52 -28.77
C GLY A 227 35.09 -1.54 -27.89
N ALA A 228 33.80 -1.79 -27.62
CA ALA A 228 33.04 -0.95 -26.70
C ALA A 228 33.64 -0.95 -25.29
N THR A 229 33.56 0.18 -24.58
CA THR A 229 34.04 0.34 -23.20
C THR A 229 32.95 0.15 -22.15
N GLY A 230 31.69 0.18 -22.58
CA GLY A 230 30.48 -0.10 -21.79
C GLY A 230 29.27 -0.27 -22.69
N VAL A 231 28.15 -0.72 -22.13
CA VAL A 231 26.90 -0.94 -22.89
C VAL A 231 25.70 -0.36 -22.17
N ILE A 232 24.84 0.34 -22.89
CA ILE A 232 23.51 0.72 -22.42
C ILE A 232 22.49 0.01 -23.32
N VAL A 233 21.58 -0.73 -22.70
CA VAL A 233 20.46 -1.34 -23.42
C VAL A 233 19.16 -0.66 -23.00
N PHE A 234 18.26 -0.38 -23.93
CA PHE A 234 16.95 0.18 -23.62
C PHE A 234 15.80 -0.71 -24.10
N ASP A 235 14.63 -0.59 -23.48
CA ASP A 235 13.46 -1.41 -23.84
C ASP A 235 12.95 -1.09 -25.26
N SER A 236 12.40 -2.10 -25.95
CA SER A 236 11.74 -1.94 -27.25
C SER A 236 10.35 -1.31 -27.15
N LEU A 237 9.76 -1.24 -25.96
CA LEU A 237 8.44 -0.64 -25.74
C LEU A 237 8.55 0.88 -25.56
N GLY A 238 8.40 1.66 -26.63
CA GLY A 238 8.76 3.08 -26.64
C GLY A 238 7.99 4.03 -25.73
N THR A 239 6.92 3.58 -25.07
CA THR A 239 6.17 4.38 -24.09
C THR A 239 6.38 3.93 -22.64
N THR A 240 7.11 2.83 -22.41
CA THR A 240 7.29 2.32 -21.05
C THR A 240 8.32 3.16 -20.29
N THR A 241 7.96 3.54 -19.07
CA THR A 241 8.88 4.11 -18.06
C THR A 241 9.39 3.04 -17.10
N THR A 242 8.87 1.82 -17.19
CA THR A 242 9.25 0.70 -16.31
C THR A 242 10.59 0.11 -16.71
N LEU A 243 11.42 -0.21 -15.71
CA LEU A 243 12.66 -0.93 -15.90
C LEU A 243 12.39 -2.44 -15.90
N THR A 244 13.05 -3.17 -16.79
CA THR A 244 12.98 -4.64 -16.84
C THR A 244 14.30 -5.23 -16.33
N ASN A 245 14.23 -6.38 -15.66
CA ASN A 245 15.41 -7.10 -15.20
C ASN A 245 16.32 -7.49 -16.39
N PHE A 246 17.56 -7.03 -16.34
CA PHE A 246 18.59 -7.31 -17.33
C PHE A 246 19.33 -8.62 -16.98
N THR A 247 18.63 -9.75 -17.15
CA THR A 247 19.11 -11.06 -16.71
C THR A 247 20.04 -11.74 -17.73
N GLY A 248 20.88 -12.64 -17.24
CA GLY A 248 21.80 -13.44 -18.05
C GLY A 248 22.96 -13.95 -17.21
N THR A 249 23.61 -15.02 -17.65
CA THR A 249 24.78 -15.58 -16.96
C THR A 249 26.04 -15.22 -17.74
N ASP A 250 27.08 -14.74 -17.06
CA ASP A 250 28.39 -14.55 -17.69
C ASP A 250 29.13 -15.89 -17.81
N THR A 251 28.82 -16.65 -18.86
CA THR A 251 29.59 -17.86 -19.21
C THR A 251 30.65 -17.59 -20.29
N VAL A 252 30.79 -16.33 -20.72
CA VAL A 252 31.50 -15.97 -21.97
C VAL A 252 32.61 -14.91 -21.77
N GLY A 253 32.84 -14.44 -20.55
CA GLY A 253 33.95 -13.55 -20.19
C GLY A 253 33.68 -12.09 -20.59
N ILE A 254 32.62 -11.51 -20.02
CA ILE A 254 32.30 -10.09 -20.14
C ILE A 254 33.19 -9.30 -19.16
N ARG A 255 33.81 -8.23 -19.66
CA ARG A 255 34.81 -7.40 -18.97
C ARG A 255 34.48 -5.90 -19.01
N ILE A 256 33.33 -5.55 -19.57
CA ILE A 256 32.82 -4.18 -19.66
C ILE A 256 31.50 -4.05 -18.91
N PRO A 257 31.23 -2.91 -18.25
CA PRO A 257 29.99 -2.69 -17.53
C PRO A 257 28.80 -2.56 -18.50
N ALA A 258 27.60 -2.91 -18.02
CA ALA A 258 26.36 -2.65 -18.74
C ALA A 258 25.26 -2.13 -17.81
N VAL A 259 24.28 -1.42 -18.37
CA VAL A 259 23.07 -0.95 -17.67
C VAL A 259 21.84 -1.03 -18.57
N PHE A 260 20.65 -1.08 -17.98
CA PHE A 260 19.38 -1.10 -18.71
C PHE A 260 18.51 0.12 -18.39
N ILE A 261 17.95 0.79 -19.40
CA ILE A 261 17.04 1.93 -19.23
C ILE A 261 15.66 1.66 -19.85
N SER A 262 14.67 2.49 -19.47
CA SER A 262 13.30 2.38 -19.97
C SER A 262 13.23 2.62 -21.49
N GLY A 263 12.14 2.18 -22.11
CA GLY A 263 11.91 2.44 -23.54
C GLY A 263 11.70 3.93 -23.82
N ALA A 264 10.87 4.61 -23.02
CA ALA A 264 10.61 6.04 -23.17
C ALA A 264 11.90 6.88 -23.18
N ASP A 265 12.82 6.58 -22.26
CA ASP A 265 14.12 7.26 -22.17
C ASP A 265 15.06 6.85 -23.31
N GLY A 266 15.08 5.57 -23.64
CA GLY A 266 15.92 5.01 -24.70
C GLY A 266 15.61 5.59 -26.08
N PHE A 267 14.33 5.64 -26.45
CA PHE A 267 13.90 6.22 -27.73
C PHE A 267 14.14 7.74 -27.79
N LYS A 268 14.03 8.45 -26.67
CA LYS A 268 14.39 9.87 -26.59
C LYS A 268 15.88 10.10 -26.86
N ILE A 269 16.76 9.31 -26.25
CA ILE A 269 18.21 9.39 -26.47
C ILE A 269 18.55 8.98 -27.91
N ARG A 270 17.96 7.89 -28.40
CA ARG A 270 18.12 7.40 -29.78
C ARG A 270 17.77 8.48 -30.81
N ALA A 271 16.64 9.16 -30.64
CA ALA A 271 16.20 10.22 -31.55
C ALA A 271 17.23 11.36 -31.63
N ALA A 272 17.83 11.76 -30.50
CA ALA A 272 18.88 12.77 -30.48
C ALA A 272 20.15 12.32 -31.24
N MET A 273 20.55 11.05 -31.09
CA MET A 273 21.70 10.48 -31.80
C MET A 273 21.46 10.40 -33.32
N LEU A 274 20.26 9.98 -33.74
CA LEU A 274 19.86 9.94 -35.15
C LEU A 274 19.76 11.33 -35.77
N ALA A 275 19.48 12.36 -34.98
CA ALA A 275 19.55 13.76 -35.39
C ALA A 275 20.99 14.31 -35.48
N GLY A 276 22.01 13.48 -35.22
CA GLY A 276 23.43 13.85 -35.33
C GLY A 276 24.04 14.46 -34.07
N ALA A 277 23.34 14.48 -32.94
CA ALA A 277 23.88 15.03 -31.70
C ALA A 277 24.98 14.13 -31.11
N THR A 278 26.00 14.75 -30.50
CA THR A 278 26.98 14.02 -29.70
C THR A 278 26.45 13.84 -28.29
N VAL A 279 26.13 12.59 -27.94
CA VAL A 279 25.56 12.22 -26.64
C VAL A 279 26.65 11.59 -25.77
N ASN A 280 26.82 12.11 -24.55
CA ASN A 280 27.69 11.51 -23.53
C ASN A 280 26.86 11.02 -22.36
N GLY A 281 27.23 9.87 -21.79
CA GLY A 281 26.57 9.27 -20.64
C GLY A 281 27.56 8.95 -19.53
N SER A 282 27.10 9.07 -18.29
CA SER A 282 27.81 8.60 -17.09
C SER A 282 26.83 7.94 -16.14
N ALA A 283 27.08 6.70 -15.73
CA ALA A 283 26.20 5.95 -14.84
C ALA A 283 26.77 5.86 -13.42
N VAL A 284 25.91 6.17 -12.45
CA VAL A 284 26.20 6.06 -11.01
C VAL A 284 25.20 5.09 -10.39
N GLN A 285 25.73 4.01 -9.81
CA GLN A 285 24.92 3.07 -9.04
C GLN A 285 24.54 3.71 -7.71
N GLY A 286 23.28 3.57 -7.32
CA GLY A 286 22.82 4.04 -6.01
C GLY A 286 23.49 3.27 -4.87
N ALA A 287 23.69 3.96 -3.76
CA ALA A 287 24.26 3.35 -2.56
C ALA A 287 23.28 2.34 -1.95
N VAL A 288 23.84 1.24 -1.43
CA VAL A 288 23.12 0.36 -0.51
C VAL A 288 23.07 1.09 0.83
N LEU A 289 21.87 1.39 1.30
CA LEU A 289 21.62 2.06 2.57
C LEU A 289 21.26 1.01 3.64
N ALA A 290 21.12 1.47 4.87
CA ALA A 290 20.53 0.66 5.93
C ALA A 290 19.13 0.20 5.53
N ASP A 291 18.91 -1.12 5.56
CA ASP A 291 17.63 -1.77 5.27
C ASP A 291 16.49 -1.14 6.06
N LEU A 292 15.31 -1.12 5.46
CA LEU A 292 14.07 -0.69 6.09
C LEU A 292 13.45 -1.89 6.82
N ASP A 293 12.99 -1.69 8.04
CA ASP A 293 12.34 -2.74 8.82
C ASP A 293 10.83 -2.67 8.65
N GLY A 294 10.22 -3.76 8.17
CA GLY A 294 8.78 -3.85 7.95
C GLY A 294 7.95 -3.60 9.21
N SER A 295 8.52 -3.84 10.39
CA SER A 295 7.89 -3.58 11.69
C SER A 295 7.70 -2.09 11.99
N PHE A 296 8.14 -1.17 11.13
CA PHE A 296 7.81 0.26 11.20
C PHE A 296 6.76 0.70 10.17
N ASP A 297 6.29 -0.18 9.28
CA ASP A 297 5.17 0.13 8.37
C ASP A 297 3.84 -0.34 8.97
N SER A 298 3.11 0.59 9.58
CA SER A 298 1.80 0.33 10.18
C SER A 298 0.78 -0.24 9.20
N GLY A 299 0.87 0.14 7.91
CA GLY A 299 -0.02 -0.38 6.88
C GLY A 299 0.24 -1.86 6.61
N VAL A 300 1.51 -2.25 6.50
CA VAL A 300 1.90 -3.66 6.28
C VAL A 300 1.56 -4.51 7.51
N MET A 301 1.89 -4.08 8.73
CA MET A 301 1.55 -4.85 9.94
C MET A 301 0.04 -5.08 10.08
N SER A 302 -0.77 -4.05 9.80
CA SER A 302 -2.23 -4.17 9.81
C SER A 302 -2.78 -5.01 8.65
N HIS A 303 -2.13 -4.98 7.49
CA HIS A 303 -2.45 -5.87 6.37
C HIS A 303 -2.28 -7.34 6.80
N GLU A 304 -1.12 -7.68 7.38
CA GLU A 304 -0.86 -9.05 7.83
C GLU A 304 -1.85 -9.52 8.90
N PHE A 305 -2.16 -8.66 9.87
CA PHE A 305 -3.19 -8.98 10.87
C PHE A 305 -4.57 -9.17 10.23
N GLY A 306 -4.85 -8.43 9.16
CA GLY A 306 -6.05 -8.54 8.33
C GLY A 306 -6.27 -9.92 7.73
N HIS A 307 -5.20 -10.66 7.40
CA HIS A 307 -5.33 -12.07 6.99
C HIS A 307 -5.83 -12.94 8.13
N GLY A 308 -5.33 -12.72 9.35
CA GLY A 308 -5.82 -13.40 10.55
C GLY A 308 -7.31 -13.20 10.77
N VAL A 309 -7.76 -11.95 10.71
CA VAL A 309 -9.17 -11.56 10.89
C VAL A 309 -10.06 -12.15 9.80
N SER A 310 -9.72 -11.96 8.53
CA SER A 310 -10.57 -12.39 7.41
C SER A 310 -10.66 -13.92 7.31
N ASN A 311 -9.56 -14.65 7.56
CA ASN A 311 -9.58 -16.11 7.56
C ASN A 311 -10.32 -16.73 8.74
N ARG A 312 -10.24 -16.15 9.96
CA ARG A 312 -10.99 -16.65 11.12
C ARG A 312 -12.50 -16.40 10.99
N LEU A 313 -12.88 -15.26 10.40
CA LEU A 313 -14.29 -14.92 10.22
C LEU A 313 -14.95 -15.71 9.07
N THR A 314 -14.24 -15.90 7.95
CA THR A 314 -14.82 -16.51 6.75
C THR A 314 -14.96 -18.02 6.89
N GLY A 315 -16.19 -18.53 6.79
CA GLY A 315 -16.45 -19.97 7.03
C GLY A 315 -16.44 -20.39 8.50
N GLY A 316 -16.22 -19.42 9.40
CA GLY A 316 -16.22 -19.59 10.84
C GLY A 316 -14.85 -19.98 11.43
N PRO A 317 -14.67 -19.80 12.75
CA PRO A 317 -13.37 -19.89 13.44
C PRO A 317 -12.69 -21.27 13.34
N ASN A 318 -13.46 -22.33 13.09
CA ASN A 318 -12.96 -23.70 12.93
C ASN A 318 -12.54 -24.05 11.48
N ASN A 319 -12.56 -23.10 10.55
CA ASN A 319 -12.19 -23.33 9.15
C ASN A 319 -11.45 -22.15 8.51
N SER A 320 -10.13 -22.12 8.64
CA SER A 320 -9.28 -21.09 8.04
C SER A 320 -8.86 -21.37 6.59
N SER A 321 -9.57 -22.26 5.87
CA SER A 321 -9.25 -22.60 4.46
C SER A 321 -10.12 -21.89 3.42
N CYS A 322 -11.00 -20.99 3.87
CA CYS A 322 -12.06 -20.43 3.03
C CYS A 322 -11.67 -19.23 2.15
N LEU A 323 -10.44 -18.72 2.27
CA LEU A 323 -9.90 -17.63 1.46
C LEU A 323 -8.61 -18.02 0.74
N ASN A 324 -8.50 -19.30 0.40
CA ASN A 324 -7.28 -19.85 -0.18
C ASN A 324 -7.25 -19.68 -1.72
N ALA A 325 -6.26 -18.93 -2.21
CA ALA A 325 -6.08 -18.68 -3.65
C ALA A 325 -5.87 -19.96 -4.48
N THR A 326 -5.41 -21.06 -3.87
CA THR A 326 -5.21 -22.35 -4.55
C THR A 326 -6.53 -23.09 -4.82
N THR A 327 -7.61 -22.76 -4.10
CA THR A 327 -8.94 -23.35 -4.25
C THR A 327 -10.00 -22.35 -4.75
N GLY A 328 -9.65 -21.07 -4.88
CA GLY A 328 -10.46 -20.05 -5.53
C GLY A 328 -9.68 -18.76 -5.77
N ASN A 329 -9.53 -18.36 -7.05
CA ASN A 329 -8.68 -17.21 -7.42
C ASN A 329 -9.43 -15.88 -7.44
N GLN A 330 -10.73 -15.88 -7.16
CA GLN A 330 -11.54 -14.68 -6.89
C GLN A 330 -11.55 -14.33 -5.39
N THR A 331 -10.61 -14.89 -4.62
CA THR A 331 -10.51 -14.64 -3.18
C THR A 331 -10.29 -13.15 -2.90
N MET A 332 -10.89 -12.67 -1.82
CA MET A 332 -10.86 -11.28 -1.40
C MET A 332 -9.88 -11.06 -0.23
N GLY A 333 -9.12 -12.09 0.15
CA GLY A 333 -8.17 -12.11 1.28
C GLY A 333 -7.27 -10.87 1.32
N GLU A 334 -6.45 -10.72 0.28
CA GLU A 334 -5.57 -9.56 0.07
C GLU A 334 -6.32 -8.23 0.14
N GLY A 335 -7.53 -8.20 -0.42
CA GLY A 335 -8.32 -6.99 -0.51
C GLY A 335 -8.88 -6.52 0.84
N TRP A 336 -9.30 -7.46 1.71
CA TRP A 336 -9.67 -7.11 3.08
C TRP A 336 -8.46 -6.65 3.89
N SER A 337 -7.33 -7.33 3.74
CA SER A 337 -6.09 -6.97 4.44
C SER A 337 -5.64 -5.55 4.12
N ASP A 338 -5.60 -5.17 2.85
CA ASP A 338 -5.31 -3.79 2.44
C ASP A 338 -6.35 -2.81 3.00
N PHE A 339 -7.64 -3.16 3.00
CA PHE A 339 -8.68 -2.31 3.58
C PHE A 339 -8.45 -2.07 5.08
N PHE A 340 -8.13 -3.10 5.86
CA PHE A 340 -7.86 -2.94 7.30
C PHE A 340 -6.63 -2.07 7.54
N GLY A 341 -5.57 -2.25 6.77
CA GLY A 341 -4.37 -1.39 6.83
C GLY A 341 -4.68 0.06 6.51
N LEU A 342 -5.43 0.34 5.44
CA LEU A 342 -5.83 1.70 5.07
C LEU A 342 -6.74 2.33 6.12
N TRP A 343 -7.71 1.57 6.64
CA TRP A 343 -8.67 2.03 7.63
C TRP A 343 -7.96 2.47 8.91
N LEU A 344 -7.08 1.63 9.46
CA LEU A 344 -6.35 1.91 10.71
C LEU A 344 -5.38 3.08 10.59
N THR A 345 -4.90 3.35 9.38
CA THR A 345 -3.99 4.46 9.08
C THR A 345 -4.71 5.68 8.49
N THR A 346 -6.05 5.69 8.46
CA THR A 346 -6.84 6.87 8.10
C THR A 346 -6.85 7.87 9.25
N LYS A 347 -6.54 9.13 8.97
CA LYS A 347 -6.45 10.19 9.97
C LYS A 347 -7.45 11.33 9.69
N PRO A 348 -7.77 12.14 10.71
CA PRO A 348 -8.50 13.38 10.49
C PRO A 348 -7.84 14.27 9.41
N GLY A 349 -8.66 14.89 8.56
CA GLY A 349 -8.19 15.74 7.47
C GLY A 349 -7.88 15.00 6.16
N ASP A 350 -7.82 13.66 6.18
CA ASP A 350 -7.80 12.88 4.94
C ASP A 350 -9.11 13.07 4.17
N ILE A 351 -9.05 12.93 2.85
CA ILE A 351 -10.20 12.93 1.94
C ILE A 351 -10.05 11.79 0.93
N GLY A 352 -11.17 11.25 0.43
CA GLY A 352 -11.15 10.07 -0.42
C GLY A 352 -10.47 10.24 -1.77
N SER A 353 -10.42 11.47 -2.29
CA SER A 353 -9.73 11.78 -3.56
C SER A 353 -8.21 11.86 -3.43
N THR A 354 -7.66 11.83 -2.21
CA THR A 354 -6.21 11.79 -1.99
C THR A 354 -5.69 10.38 -2.22
N PRO A 355 -4.68 10.18 -3.10
CA PRO A 355 -4.03 8.89 -3.28
C PRO A 355 -3.45 8.34 -1.97
N ARG A 356 -3.75 7.07 -1.67
CA ARG A 356 -3.13 6.31 -0.58
C ARG A 356 -2.38 5.10 -1.15
N TYR A 357 -1.16 4.90 -0.68
CA TYR A 357 -0.25 3.85 -1.14
C TYR A 357 0.06 2.87 0.00
N VAL A 358 0.09 1.58 -0.30
CA VAL A 358 0.45 0.52 0.66
C VAL A 358 1.94 0.22 0.53
N GLY A 359 2.64 0.11 1.67
CA GLY A 359 4.07 -0.22 1.71
C GLY A 359 5.00 0.89 1.20
N ALA A 360 4.54 2.16 1.18
CA ALA A 360 5.36 3.26 0.67
C ALA A 360 6.68 3.43 1.47
N TYR A 361 6.63 3.25 2.79
CA TYR A 361 7.82 3.37 3.63
C TYR A 361 8.84 2.27 3.30
N VAL A 362 8.42 1.00 3.37
CA VAL A 362 9.30 -0.16 3.11
C VAL A 362 9.79 -0.23 1.66
N ASN A 363 9.08 0.40 0.71
CA ASN A 363 9.53 0.52 -0.67
C ASN A 363 10.43 1.76 -0.91
N ALA A 364 10.85 2.45 0.15
CA ALA A 364 11.64 3.69 0.09
C ALA A 364 11.01 4.78 -0.80
N ASN A 365 9.67 4.86 -0.82
CA ASN A 365 8.93 5.82 -1.62
C ASN A 365 8.38 6.97 -0.75
N PRO A 366 8.34 8.21 -1.25
CA PRO A 366 7.63 9.27 -0.55
C PRO A 366 6.15 8.93 -0.43
N ILE A 367 5.60 8.93 0.79
CA ILE A 367 4.20 8.56 1.05
C ILE A 367 3.18 9.41 0.28
N ALA A 368 3.55 10.64 -0.09
CA ALA A 368 2.72 11.55 -0.86
C ALA A 368 2.64 11.21 -2.36
N THR A 369 3.58 10.41 -2.88
CA THR A 369 3.70 10.13 -4.33
C THR A 369 3.75 8.65 -4.68
N GLY A 370 4.03 7.77 -3.71
CA GLY A 370 4.06 6.32 -3.92
C GLY A 370 5.18 5.86 -4.87
N PRO A 371 5.01 4.74 -5.60
CA PRO A 371 3.77 3.96 -5.75
C PRO A 371 3.48 2.94 -4.62
N GLY A 372 4.46 2.62 -3.77
CA GLY A 372 4.32 1.48 -2.86
C GLY A 372 4.23 0.16 -3.63
N PHE A 373 3.47 -0.82 -3.13
CA PHE A 373 3.38 -2.16 -3.73
C PHE A 373 2.31 -2.32 -4.80
N ARG A 374 1.22 -1.55 -4.72
CA ARG A 374 0.03 -1.73 -5.57
C ARG A 374 0.18 -0.99 -6.90
N HIS A 375 -0.48 -1.49 -7.93
CA HIS A 375 -0.37 -0.95 -9.29
C HIS A 375 -1.00 0.44 -9.43
N GLN A 376 -2.09 0.70 -8.71
CA GLN A 376 -2.73 2.02 -8.63
C GLN A 376 -2.98 2.41 -7.17
N PRO A 377 -2.92 3.71 -6.82
CA PRO A 377 -3.25 4.15 -5.48
C PRO A 377 -4.72 3.88 -5.13
N TYR A 378 -5.01 3.71 -3.84
CA TYR A 378 -6.38 3.70 -3.36
C TYR A 378 -6.92 5.12 -3.26
N THR A 379 -7.96 5.41 -4.04
CA THR A 379 -8.63 6.71 -4.07
C THR A 379 -10.02 6.59 -4.69
N THR A 380 -10.93 7.49 -4.27
CA THR A 380 -12.25 7.64 -4.88
C THR A 380 -12.21 8.37 -6.24
N ASP A 381 -11.05 8.89 -6.63
CA ASP A 381 -10.82 9.52 -7.94
C ASP A 381 -10.63 8.44 -9.03
N MET A 382 -11.69 8.24 -9.82
CA MET A 382 -11.73 7.25 -10.91
C MET A 382 -10.70 7.52 -12.03
N THR A 383 -10.07 8.70 -12.07
CA THR A 383 -9.01 9.00 -13.05
C THR A 383 -7.65 8.46 -12.61
N LYS A 384 -7.46 8.23 -11.31
CA LYS A 384 -6.22 7.71 -10.71
C LYS A 384 -6.32 6.25 -10.33
N ASN A 385 -7.52 5.78 -9.99
CA ASN A 385 -7.82 4.37 -9.82
C ASN A 385 -9.00 3.96 -10.70
N THR A 386 -8.70 3.28 -11.81
CA THR A 386 -9.66 2.89 -12.86
C THR A 386 -10.24 1.49 -12.67
N TYR A 387 -9.97 0.84 -11.54
CA TYR A 387 -10.41 -0.53 -11.32
C TYR A 387 -11.92 -0.67 -11.20
N THR A 388 -12.43 -1.72 -11.84
CA THR A 388 -13.80 -2.19 -11.85
C THR A 388 -13.80 -3.72 -11.82
N TYR A 389 -14.97 -4.34 -11.72
CA TYR A 389 -15.11 -5.79 -11.74
C TYR A 389 -14.61 -6.43 -13.05
N SER A 390 -14.57 -5.67 -14.16
CA SER A 390 -14.05 -6.13 -15.46
C SER A 390 -12.55 -6.43 -15.46
N GLN A 391 -11.81 -5.97 -14.45
CA GLN A 391 -10.39 -6.26 -14.30
C GLN A 391 -10.14 -7.72 -13.94
N LEU A 392 -11.12 -8.45 -13.41
CA LEU A 392 -10.94 -9.88 -13.13
C LEU A 392 -10.91 -10.69 -14.43
N GLY A 393 -9.81 -11.42 -14.63
CA GLY A 393 -9.67 -12.32 -15.78
C GLY A 393 -8.22 -12.59 -16.16
N THR A 394 -8.02 -13.36 -17.23
CA THR A 394 -6.69 -13.72 -17.74
C THR A 394 -6.32 -13.01 -19.04
N GLY A 395 -7.14 -12.06 -19.50
CA GLY A 395 -6.88 -11.26 -20.69
C GLY A 395 -5.79 -10.21 -20.50
N SER A 396 -5.37 -9.56 -21.59
CA SER A 396 -4.42 -8.45 -21.52
C SER A 396 -4.98 -7.31 -20.66
N GLY A 397 -4.24 -6.92 -19.62
CA GLY A 397 -4.68 -5.85 -18.69
C GLY A 397 -5.72 -6.32 -17.65
N GLN A 398 -5.94 -7.62 -17.53
CA GLN A 398 -6.75 -8.22 -16.48
C GLN A 398 -5.88 -8.93 -15.43
N TYR A 399 -6.48 -9.20 -14.29
CA TYR A 399 -5.85 -9.68 -13.07
C TYR A 399 -6.34 -11.07 -12.69
N SER A 400 -5.35 -11.92 -12.39
CA SER A 400 -5.54 -13.30 -11.95
C SER A 400 -4.60 -13.69 -10.82
N GLU A 401 -3.74 -12.79 -10.36
CA GLU A 401 -2.88 -13.02 -9.20
C GLU A 401 -3.61 -12.47 -7.95
N THR A 402 -3.43 -13.09 -6.78
CA THR A 402 -4.28 -12.82 -5.61
C THR A 402 -4.17 -11.38 -5.10
N HIS A 403 -2.99 -10.76 -5.17
CA HIS A 403 -2.78 -9.37 -4.78
C HIS A 403 -3.44 -8.45 -5.81
N ASP A 404 -3.24 -8.70 -7.10
CA ASP A 404 -3.87 -7.92 -8.17
C ASP A 404 -5.41 -7.96 -8.09
N VAL A 405 -5.97 -9.13 -7.80
CA VAL A 405 -7.40 -9.31 -7.55
C VAL A 405 -7.81 -8.55 -6.28
N GLY A 406 -7.02 -8.64 -5.21
CA GLY A 406 -7.21 -7.89 -3.97
C GLY A 406 -7.31 -6.39 -4.19
N GLU A 407 -6.49 -5.80 -5.06
CA GLU A 407 -6.51 -4.37 -5.38
C GLU A 407 -7.89 -3.90 -5.86
N VAL A 408 -8.57 -4.71 -6.68
CA VAL A 408 -9.93 -4.42 -7.17
C VAL A 408 -10.95 -4.44 -6.03
N TRP A 409 -10.82 -5.40 -5.11
CA TRP A 409 -11.72 -5.51 -3.96
C TRP A 409 -11.52 -4.38 -2.94
N THR A 410 -10.29 -4.08 -2.55
CA THR A 410 -10.01 -2.96 -1.64
C THR A 410 -10.51 -1.64 -2.22
N THR A 411 -10.36 -1.45 -3.53
CA THR A 411 -10.80 -0.23 -4.21
C THR A 411 -12.29 0.05 -3.97
N VAL A 412 -13.16 -0.96 -4.02
CA VAL A 412 -14.60 -0.77 -3.73
C VAL A 412 -14.88 -0.58 -2.24
N LEU A 413 -14.13 -1.24 -1.35
CA LEU A 413 -14.26 -1.02 0.10
C LEU A 413 -13.76 0.37 0.53
N TRP A 414 -12.74 0.90 -0.14
CA TRP A 414 -12.24 2.25 0.10
C TRP A 414 -13.27 3.30 -0.32
N ASP A 415 -13.89 3.13 -1.49
CA ASP A 415 -15.04 3.94 -1.90
C ASP A 415 -16.16 3.89 -0.86
N LEU A 416 -16.48 2.68 -0.36
CA LEU A 416 -17.52 2.48 0.65
C LEU A 416 -17.22 3.25 1.93
N ASN A 417 -16.02 3.10 2.48
CA ASN A 417 -15.58 3.79 3.69
C ASN A 417 -15.74 5.30 3.57
N TRP A 418 -15.29 5.89 2.46
CA TRP A 418 -15.43 7.33 2.24
C TRP A 418 -16.88 7.76 2.11
N GLN A 419 -17.73 7.02 1.42
CA GLN A 419 -19.16 7.37 1.34
C GLN A 419 -19.86 7.30 2.71
N PHE A 420 -19.47 6.35 3.57
CA PHE A 420 -19.96 6.32 4.94
C PHE A 420 -19.43 7.48 5.78
N ILE A 421 -18.13 7.81 5.66
CA ILE A 421 -17.56 9.01 6.30
C ILE A 421 -18.28 10.28 5.83
N TYR A 422 -18.59 10.38 4.54
CA TYR A 422 -19.31 11.53 3.99
C TYR A 422 -20.74 11.66 4.51
N LYS A 423 -21.40 10.53 4.79
CA LYS A 423 -22.76 10.49 5.31
C LYS A 423 -22.83 10.66 6.83
N TYR A 424 -21.88 10.09 7.56
CA TYR A 424 -21.95 9.92 9.03
C TYR A 424 -20.80 10.60 9.80
N GLY A 425 -19.89 11.27 9.10
CA GLY A 425 -18.69 11.89 9.68
C GLY A 425 -17.58 10.89 9.97
N TYR A 426 -16.34 11.38 10.08
CA TYR A 426 -15.21 10.58 10.59
C TYR A 426 -15.16 10.64 12.12
N ASN A 427 -14.81 9.54 12.77
CA ASN A 427 -14.58 9.47 14.21
C ASN A 427 -13.16 8.98 14.50
N ALA A 428 -12.38 9.81 15.20
CA ALA A 428 -11.01 9.50 15.60
C ALA A 428 -10.91 8.44 16.70
N ASN A 429 -12.00 8.15 17.41
CA ASN A 429 -12.04 7.05 18.35
C ASN A 429 -12.44 5.73 17.65
N PHE A 430 -11.42 4.90 17.39
CA PHE A 430 -11.54 3.64 16.67
C PHE A 430 -12.24 2.52 17.45
N TYR A 431 -12.47 2.69 18.75
CA TYR A 431 -13.09 1.67 19.61
C TYR A 431 -14.61 1.82 19.75
N THR A 432 -15.23 2.74 19.00
CA THR A 432 -16.66 3.07 19.13
C THR A 432 -17.44 2.60 17.93
N THR A 433 -18.76 2.46 18.08
CA THR A 433 -19.67 2.13 16.96
C THR A 433 -20.10 3.35 16.16
N ALA A 434 -19.75 4.57 16.59
CA ALA A 434 -20.19 5.82 15.99
C ALA A 434 -19.19 6.34 14.95
N GLY A 435 -19.68 7.03 13.92
CA GLY A 435 -18.88 7.55 12.81
C GLY A 435 -18.88 6.62 11.60
N GLY A 436 -18.83 7.20 10.41
CA GLY A 436 -18.88 6.48 9.14
C GLY A 436 -17.76 5.48 8.95
N ASN A 437 -16.54 5.80 9.38
CA ASN A 437 -15.42 4.87 9.36
C ASN A 437 -15.70 3.63 10.23
N ASN A 438 -16.19 3.81 11.46
CA ASN A 438 -16.52 2.71 12.36
C ASN A 438 -17.71 1.87 11.86
N ILE A 439 -18.74 2.50 11.30
CA ILE A 439 -19.87 1.78 10.67
C ILE A 439 -19.36 0.96 9.48
N ALA A 440 -18.50 1.51 8.63
CA ALA A 440 -17.94 0.80 7.49
C ALA A 440 -17.09 -0.41 7.93
N LEU A 441 -16.24 -0.25 8.95
CA LEU A 441 -15.44 -1.37 9.49
C LEU A 441 -16.34 -2.49 10.01
N LYS A 442 -17.38 -2.16 10.79
CA LYS A 442 -18.35 -3.15 11.30
C LYS A 442 -19.03 -3.93 10.17
N LEU A 443 -19.44 -3.25 9.11
CA LEU A 443 -20.06 -3.89 7.94
C LEU A 443 -19.08 -4.79 7.19
N VAL A 444 -17.80 -4.42 7.10
CA VAL A 444 -16.76 -5.25 6.47
C VAL A 444 -16.50 -6.51 7.30
N LEU A 445 -16.32 -6.40 8.62
CA LEU A 445 -16.12 -7.56 9.49
C LEU A 445 -17.31 -8.53 9.45
N ASP A 446 -18.53 -7.99 9.52
CA ASP A 446 -19.72 -8.82 9.39
C ASP A 446 -19.88 -9.41 7.99
N GLY A 447 -19.44 -8.69 6.94
CA GLY A 447 -19.36 -9.21 5.59
C GLY A 447 -18.47 -10.45 5.51
N CYS A 448 -17.25 -10.38 6.10
CA CYS A 448 -16.36 -11.54 6.22
C CYS A 448 -17.03 -12.72 6.95
N ARG A 449 -17.80 -12.44 8.00
CA ARG A 449 -18.52 -13.46 8.77
C ARG A 449 -19.69 -14.09 8.01
N LEU A 450 -20.42 -13.30 7.23
CA LEU A 450 -21.69 -13.70 6.61
C LEU A 450 -21.53 -14.32 5.22
N GLN A 451 -20.41 -14.07 4.55
CA GLN A 451 -20.16 -14.65 3.24
C GLN A 451 -19.93 -16.16 3.30
N VAL A 452 -20.10 -16.80 2.15
CA VAL A 452 -19.84 -18.24 1.99
C VAL A 452 -18.34 -18.54 2.04
N CYS A 453 -18.00 -19.81 2.28
CA CYS A 453 -16.63 -20.30 2.11
C CYS A 453 -16.23 -20.25 0.62
N ASN A 454 -14.98 -19.88 0.33
CA ASN A 454 -14.48 -19.57 -1.01
C ASN A 454 -15.44 -18.62 -1.75
N PRO A 455 -15.67 -17.40 -1.25
CA PRO A 455 -16.56 -16.43 -1.87
C PRO A 455 -15.92 -15.83 -3.12
N GLY A 456 -16.75 -15.34 -4.05
CA GLY A 456 -16.35 -14.33 -5.03
C GLY A 456 -16.88 -12.95 -4.63
N PHE A 457 -16.61 -11.94 -5.45
CA PHE A 457 -16.87 -10.54 -5.08
C PHE A 457 -18.35 -10.23 -4.88
N LEU A 458 -19.25 -10.88 -5.64
CA LEU A 458 -20.69 -10.64 -5.47
C LEU A 458 -21.21 -11.28 -4.17
N ASP A 459 -20.63 -12.39 -3.72
CA ASP A 459 -20.94 -12.94 -2.40
C ASP A 459 -20.50 -11.98 -1.28
N GLY A 460 -19.31 -11.38 -1.41
CA GLY A 460 -18.81 -10.38 -0.47
C GLY A 460 -19.69 -9.13 -0.41
N ARG A 461 -20.11 -8.61 -1.58
CA ARG A 461 -21.08 -7.51 -1.67
C ARG A 461 -22.39 -7.85 -0.97
N ASP A 462 -22.94 -9.01 -1.28
CA ASP A 462 -24.25 -9.43 -0.75
C ASP A 462 -24.17 -9.70 0.76
N ALA A 463 -23.03 -10.18 1.26
CA ALA A 463 -22.75 -10.31 2.68
C ALA A 463 -22.69 -8.94 3.39
N ILE A 464 -22.08 -7.92 2.79
CA ILE A 464 -22.07 -6.54 3.34
C ILE A 464 -23.48 -5.93 3.34
N LEU A 465 -24.27 -6.14 2.28
CA LEU A 465 -25.68 -5.75 2.26
C LEU A 465 -26.50 -6.46 3.34
N LYS A 466 -26.21 -7.75 3.57
CA LYS A 466 -26.83 -8.52 4.65
C LYS A 466 -26.42 -7.99 6.03
N ALA A 467 -25.16 -7.62 6.22
CA ALA A 467 -24.69 -6.97 7.44
C ALA A 467 -25.45 -5.66 7.70
N ASP A 468 -25.66 -4.82 6.68
CA ASP A 468 -26.42 -3.58 6.84
C ASP A 468 -27.89 -3.84 7.17
N SER A 469 -28.50 -4.89 6.60
CA SER A 469 -29.84 -5.34 6.96
C SER A 469 -29.94 -5.74 8.44
N LEU A 470 -28.92 -6.39 9.00
CA LEU A 470 -28.93 -6.87 10.39
C LEU A 470 -28.61 -5.74 11.38
N ASN A 471 -27.59 -4.94 11.10
CA ASN A 471 -27.12 -3.92 12.04
C ASN A 471 -27.89 -2.61 11.95
N ASN A 472 -28.30 -2.23 10.73
CA ASN A 472 -28.85 -0.91 10.43
C ASN A 472 -30.24 -0.97 9.79
N ARG A 473 -30.89 -2.15 9.80
CA ARG A 473 -32.21 -2.37 9.19
C ARG A 473 -32.24 -1.99 7.70
N GLY A 474 -31.11 -2.09 7.02
CA GLY A 474 -30.99 -1.79 5.59
C GLY A 474 -30.91 -0.30 5.25
N ALA A 475 -30.72 0.59 6.23
CA ALA A 475 -30.71 2.05 6.06
C ALA A 475 -29.63 2.57 5.10
N ASN A 476 -28.63 1.76 4.75
CA ASN A 476 -27.54 2.12 3.83
C ASN A 476 -27.55 1.34 2.53
N SER A 477 -28.54 0.47 2.31
CA SER A 477 -28.61 -0.42 1.14
C SER A 477 -28.41 0.34 -0.19
N SER A 478 -29.08 1.48 -0.37
CA SER A 478 -28.94 2.30 -1.60
C SER A 478 -27.53 2.89 -1.78
N LEU A 479 -26.87 3.28 -0.68
CA LEU A 479 -25.51 3.80 -0.72
C LEU A 479 -24.51 2.69 -1.07
N ILE A 480 -24.65 1.53 -0.42
CA ILE A 480 -23.83 0.34 -0.67
C ILE A 480 -23.98 -0.07 -2.14
N TRP A 481 -25.22 -0.20 -2.64
CA TRP A 481 -25.47 -0.53 -4.04
C TRP A 481 -24.84 0.48 -5.01
N ALA A 482 -24.96 1.78 -4.75
CA ALA A 482 -24.37 2.80 -5.61
C ALA A 482 -22.84 2.71 -5.67
N VAL A 483 -22.18 2.43 -4.54
CA VAL A 483 -20.72 2.23 -4.48
C VAL A 483 -20.29 1.00 -5.29
N PHE A 484 -20.91 -0.15 -5.04
CA PHE A 484 -20.57 -1.39 -5.74
C PHE A 484 -20.88 -1.29 -7.24
N ALA A 485 -22.03 -0.71 -7.61
CA ALA A 485 -22.39 -0.47 -9.01
C ALA A 485 -21.38 0.43 -9.72
N ARG A 486 -20.86 1.50 -9.08
CA ARG A 486 -19.82 2.36 -9.68
C ARG A 486 -18.56 1.57 -10.10
N ARG A 487 -18.21 0.54 -9.34
CA ARG A 487 -17.06 -0.35 -9.60
C ARG A 487 -17.44 -1.60 -10.38
N GLY A 488 -18.60 -1.64 -11.05
CA GLY A 488 -18.99 -2.75 -11.92
C GLY A 488 -19.58 -3.96 -11.20
N MET A 489 -19.87 -3.86 -9.91
CA MET A 489 -20.50 -4.91 -9.09
C MET A 489 -21.98 -4.61 -8.83
N GLY A 490 -22.66 -4.09 -9.85
CA GLY A 490 -24.07 -3.69 -9.83
C GLY A 490 -25.06 -4.84 -9.79
N TYR A 491 -26.35 -4.51 -9.81
CA TYR A 491 -27.44 -5.45 -9.60
C TYR A 491 -27.47 -6.60 -10.62
N SER A 492 -27.21 -6.30 -11.89
CA SER A 492 -27.18 -7.31 -12.96
C SER A 492 -25.80 -7.94 -13.20
N ALA A 493 -24.80 -7.65 -12.35
CA ALA A 493 -23.47 -8.23 -12.49
C ALA A 493 -23.53 -9.76 -12.30
N VAL A 494 -22.67 -10.48 -13.04
CA VAL A 494 -22.62 -11.95 -13.00
C VAL A 494 -21.28 -12.37 -12.41
N GLN A 495 -21.33 -13.24 -11.41
CA GLN A 495 -20.14 -13.85 -10.86
C GLN A 495 -19.71 -15.06 -11.69
N GLY A 496 -18.44 -15.09 -12.08
CA GLY A 496 -17.85 -16.24 -12.77
C GLY A 496 -17.70 -17.46 -11.87
N PRO A 497 -17.51 -18.67 -12.44
CA PRO A 497 -17.18 -19.86 -11.67
C PRO A 497 -15.90 -19.66 -10.86
N ARG A 498 -15.87 -20.17 -9.62
CA ARG A 498 -14.73 -20.05 -8.71
C ARG A 498 -13.69 -21.15 -8.91
N THR A 499 -14.15 -22.31 -9.38
CA THR A 499 -13.33 -23.49 -9.69
C THR A 499 -13.72 -24.09 -11.04
N GLY A 500 -12.73 -24.61 -11.76
CA GLY A 500 -12.89 -25.31 -13.04
C GLY A 500 -12.77 -26.82 -12.89
N ALA A 501 -12.52 -27.49 -14.02
CA ALA A 501 -12.30 -28.94 -14.05
C ALA A 501 -11.16 -29.35 -13.10
N GLY A 502 -11.38 -30.42 -12.33
CA GLY A 502 -10.39 -30.91 -11.35
C GLY A 502 -10.17 -30.01 -10.14
N GLY A 503 -11.03 -29.00 -9.90
CA GLY A 503 -10.91 -28.10 -8.76
C GLY A 503 -9.92 -26.95 -8.95
N ALA A 504 -9.39 -26.76 -10.17
CA ALA A 504 -8.47 -25.66 -10.47
C ALA A 504 -9.14 -24.30 -10.23
N PRO A 505 -8.46 -23.34 -9.58
CA PRO A 505 -9.08 -22.06 -9.24
C PRO A 505 -9.27 -21.21 -10.51
N LEU A 506 -10.40 -20.52 -10.61
CA LEU A 506 -10.78 -19.69 -11.77
C LEU A 506 -11.11 -18.25 -11.36
N VAL A 507 -10.72 -17.31 -12.22
CA VAL A 507 -11.03 -15.87 -12.11
C VAL A 507 -11.88 -15.35 -13.29
N ASN A 508 -12.03 -16.15 -14.35
CA ASN A 508 -12.75 -15.79 -15.57
C ASN A 508 -14.27 -15.95 -15.43
N GLY A 509 -15.01 -15.30 -16.33
CA GLY A 509 -16.47 -15.43 -16.44
C GLY A 509 -17.27 -14.41 -15.62
N SER A 510 -16.58 -13.55 -14.87
CA SER A 510 -17.16 -12.38 -14.21
C SER A 510 -17.60 -11.35 -15.25
N VAL A 511 -18.83 -10.85 -15.14
CA VAL A 511 -19.39 -9.81 -16.02
C VAL A 511 -19.80 -8.62 -15.18
N ALA A 512 -19.20 -7.47 -15.46
CA ALA A 512 -19.52 -6.23 -14.77
C ALA A 512 -20.91 -5.69 -15.16
N ALA A 513 -21.58 -5.09 -14.18
CA ALA A 513 -22.75 -4.26 -14.41
C ALA A 513 -22.72 -3.03 -13.50
N PHE A 514 -23.32 -1.94 -13.96
CA PHE A 514 -23.27 -0.64 -13.30
C PHE A 514 -24.66 -0.15 -12.86
N ASP A 515 -25.68 -1.00 -12.96
CA ASP A 515 -27.03 -0.72 -12.53
C ASP A 515 -27.20 -0.94 -11.02
N VAL A 516 -28.17 -0.23 -10.43
CA VAL A 516 -28.65 -0.46 -9.06
C VAL A 516 -30.00 -1.17 -9.12
N PRO A 517 -30.45 -1.86 -8.04
CA PRO A 517 -31.74 -2.54 -8.05
C PRO A 517 -32.88 -1.56 -8.43
N PRO A 518 -33.90 -1.98 -9.21
CA PRO A 518 -34.96 -1.07 -9.68
C PRO A 518 -35.72 -0.31 -8.58
N LYS A 519 -35.73 -0.84 -7.36
CA LYS A 519 -36.38 -0.23 -6.18
C LYS A 519 -35.42 0.55 -5.28
N ALA A 520 -34.12 0.56 -5.57
CA ALA A 520 -33.16 1.33 -4.80
C ALA A 520 -33.33 2.81 -5.11
N THR A 521 -33.31 3.65 -4.08
CA THR A 521 -33.26 5.11 -4.26
C THR A 521 -31.96 5.47 -4.98
N PRO A 522 -32.01 6.23 -6.10
CA PRO A 522 -30.80 6.70 -6.76
C PRO A 522 -29.97 7.58 -5.81
N ILE A 523 -28.68 7.24 -5.67
CA ILE A 523 -27.71 8.00 -4.89
C ILE A 523 -26.65 8.54 -5.83
N VAL A 524 -26.42 9.85 -5.79
CA VAL A 524 -25.21 10.44 -6.36
C VAL A 524 -24.12 10.33 -5.31
N LEU A 525 -23.06 9.59 -5.63
CA LEU A 525 -21.94 9.43 -4.71
C LEU A 525 -21.23 10.76 -4.51
N SER A 526 -20.92 11.08 -3.26
CA SER A 526 -20.29 12.34 -2.91
C SER A 526 -18.82 12.34 -3.37
N THR A 527 -18.42 13.47 -3.95
CA THR A 527 -17.03 13.82 -4.25
C THR A 527 -16.49 14.85 -3.25
N ASN A 528 -17.22 15.12 -2.16
CA ASN A 528 -16.94 16.22 -1.25
C ASN A 528 -15.59 16.05 -0.55
N ALA A 529 -14.68 17.00 -0.80
CA ALA A 529 -13.48 17.20 0.02
C ALA A 529 -13.81 17.76 1.42
N ALA A 530 -15.04 18.24 1.66
CA ALA A 530 -15.41 18.99 2.86
C ALA A 530 -15.96 18.12 4.02
N ALA A 531 -16.11 16.82 3.83
CA ALA A 531 -16.86 15.98 4.77
C ALA A 531 -16.12 15.57 6.05
N ALA A 532 -14.88 16.03 6.24
CA ALA A 532 -14.27 16.03 7.58
C ALA A 532 -14.83 17.16 8.47
N GLY A 533 -15.51 18.18 7.93
CA GLY A 533 -15.72 19.47 8.62
C GLY A 533 -16.69 19.48 9.81
N SER A 534 -17.67 18.57 9.89
CA SER A 534 -18.64 18.57 11.00
C SER A 534 -18.19 17.77 12.22
N SER A 535 -17.24 16.85 12.06
CA SER A 535 -16.55 16.13 13.16
C SER A 535 -15.10 16.55 13.34
N ALA A 536 -14.54 17.39 12.45
CA ALA A 536 -13.21 17.97 12.62
C ALA A 536 -13.17 18.98 13.77
N LEU A 537 -14.29 19.51 14.26
CA LEU A 537 -14.32 20.42 15.41
C LEU A 537 -14.77 19.66 16.67
N GLU A 538 -13.80 19.29 17.49
CA GLU A 538 -14.01 18.57 18.75
C GLU A 538 -14.07 19.56 19.92
N ALA A 539 -14.99 19.31 20.85
CA ALA A 539 -15.08 20.05 22.11
C ALA A 539 -15.32 19.06 23.26
N PHE A 540 -14.37 18.94 24.19
CA PHE A 540 -14.37 17.94 25.25
C PHE A 540 -13.79 18.49 26.56
N PRO A 541 -14.18 17.96 27.74
CA PRO A 541 -15.33 17.06 27.93
C PRO A 541 -16.65 17.76 27.57
N ASN A 542 -17.64 16.96 27.17
CA ASN A 542 -18.99 17.44 26.82
C ASN A 542 -20.00 16.40 27.36
N PRO A 543 -20.60 16.62 28.55
CA PRO A 543 -20.67 17.89 29.27
C PRO A 543 -19.34 18.37 29.87
N ALA A 544 -19.08 19.67 29.79
CA ALA A 544 -17.94 20.34 30.41
C ALA A 544 -18.32 20.86 31.79
N GLN A 545 -17.38 20.77 32.74
CA GLN A 545 -17.50 21.44 34.04
C GLN A 545 -16.81 22.80 33.93
N ASP A 546 -15.63 22.95 34.53
CA ASP A 546 -14.90 24.21 34.59
C ASP A 546 -14.00 24.48 33.37
N LEU A 547 -13.69 23.44 32.59
CA LEU A 547 -12.82 23.51 31.43
C LEU A 547 -13.43 22.79 30.23
N LEU A 548 -13.26 23.42 29.07
CA LEU A 548 -13.65 22.89 27.77
C LEU A 548 -12.47 23.03 26.80
N THR A 549 -11.93 21.90 26.34
CA THR A 549 -10.92 21.87 25.29
C THR A 549 -11.58 21.80 23.93
N VAL A 550 -11.27 22.77 23.08
CA VAL A 550 -11.69 22.83 21.67
C VAL A 550 -10.48 22.57 20.79
N ARG A 551 -10.56 21.55 19.95
CA ARG A 551 -9.50 21.25 18.97
C ARG A 551 -10.10 20.99 17.61
N THR A 552 -9.31 21.22 16.57
CA THR A 552 -9.81 20.95 15.23
C THR A 552 -8.76 20.57 14.21
N GLN A 553 -9.17 19.72 13.28
CA GLN A 553 -8.38 19.26 12.14
C GLN A 553 -8.76 19.99 10.85
N LEU A 554 -9.51 21.08 10.97
CA LEU A 554 -9.83 21.98 9.86
C LEU A 554 -8.55 22.62 9.32
N SER A 555 -8.53 22.89 8.02
CA SER A 555 -7.46 23.66 7.38
C SER A 555 -7.74 25.16 7.46
N SER A 556 -6.67 25.95 7.56
CA SER A 556 -6.75 27.41 7.57
C SER A 556 -5.41 28.01 7.14
N GLY A 557 -5.45 29.06 6.30
CA GLY A 557 -4.29 29.85 5.91
C GLY A 557 -3.91 30.93 6.94
N ALA A 558 -4.70 31.08 8.01
CA ALA A 558 -4.50 32.05 9.08
C ALA A 558 -4.88 31.44 10.45
N PRO A 559 -4.47 32.04 11.58
CA PRO A 559 -4.92 31.62 12.90
C PRO A 559 -6.44 31.50 12.99
N MET A 560 -6.92 30.43 13.61
CA MET A 560 -8.35 30.14 13.72
C MET A 560 -8.95 30.94 14.87
N GLN A 561 -10.17 31.46 14.68
CA GLN A 561 -10.89 32.19 15.72
C GLN A 561 -11.90 31.28 16.42
N VAL A 562 -11.73 31.09 17.72
CA VAL A 562 -12.62 30.25 18.57
C VAL A 562 -13.52 31.16 19.41
N VAL A 563 -14.83 30.95 19.33
CA VAL A 563 -15.85 31.74 20.03
C VAL A 563 -16.86 30.81 20.70
N VAL A 564 -17.23 31.09 21.95
CA VAL A 564 -18.35 30.41 22.62
C VAL A 564 -19.56 31.34 22.65
N MET A 565 -20.70 30.82 22.23
CA MET A 565 -21.96 31.57 22.14
C MET A 565 -23.08 30.82 22.85
N ASP A 566 -24.08 31.55 23.35
CA ASP A 566 -25.35 30.96 23.76
C ASP A 566 -26.22 30.58 22.54
N LEU A 567 -27.38 29.97 22.80
CA LEU A 567 -28.34 29.57 21.75
C LEU A 567 -28.99 30.76 21.02
N LEU A 568 -28.87 31.97 21.54
CA LEU A 568 -29.32 33.21 20.90
C LEU A 568 -28.23 33.85 20.04
N GLY A 569 -27.04 33.23 19.97
CA GLY A 569 -25.90 33.71 19.19
C GLY A 569 -25.11 34.81 19.89
N LYS A 570 -25.40 35.11 21.17
CA LYS A 570 -24.62 36.06 21.96
C LYS A 570 -23.33 35.39 22.40
N GLN A 571 -22.21 36.07 22.17
CA GLN A 571 -20.91 35.65 22.66
C GLN A 571 -20.86 35.68 24.19
N VAL A 572 -20.42 34.58 24.80
CA VAL A 572 -20.37 34.42 26.27
C VAL A 572 -18.96 34.30 26.84
N LEU A 573 -17.95 34.06 25.98
CA LEU A 573 -16.52 34.12 26.32
C LEU A 573 -15.78 34.99 25.29
N GLU A 574 -14.63 35.53 25.67
CA GLU A 574 -13.78 36.30 24.75
C GLU A 574 -13.28 35.44 23.58
N PRO A 575 -13.21 35.99 22.34
CA PRO A 575 -12.75 35.26 21.18
C PRO A 575 -11.26 34.96 21.33
N THR A 576 -10.85 33.74 20.99
CA THR A 576 -9.43 33.36 21.06
C THR A 576 -8.91 33.03 19.67
N ALA A 577 -7.89 33.76 19.21
CA ALA A 577 -7.15 33.43 18.00
C ALA A 577 -6.08 32.38 18.33
N VAL A 578 -6.11 31.24 17.63
CA VAL A 578 -5.24 30.10 17.91
C VAL A 578 -4.48 29.68 16.65
N PRO A 579 -3.14 29.50 16.72
CA PRO A 579 -2.38 28.97 15.59
C PRO A 579 -2.92 27.63 15.10
N VAL A 580 -2.94 27.44 13.78
CA VAL A 580 -3.47 26.23 13.11
C VAL A 580 -2.85 24.96 13.68
N ALA A 581 -1.52 24.91 13.79
CA ALA A 581 -0.81 23.76 14.34
C ALA A 581 -1.24 23.43 15.78
N ARG A 582 -1.52 24.44 16.61
CA ARG A 582 -1.99 24.21 17.99
C ARG A 582 -3.41 23.66 18.01
N MET A 583 -4.33 24.22 17.20
CA MET A 583 -5.69 23.68 17.08
C MET A 583 -5.69 22.22 16.59
N GLN A 584 -4.76 21.85 15.73
CA GLN A 584 -4.61 20.51 15.14
C GLN A 584 -3.85 19.52 16.02
N GLN A 585 -3.09 19.96 17.03
CA GLN A 585 -2.32 19.05 17.89
C GLN A 585 -2.98 18.90 19.26
N THR A 586 -2.97 19.97 20.05
CA THR A 586 -3.33 19.95 21.47
C THR A 586 -4.65 20.66 21.77
N GLY A 587 -5.12 21.51 20.86
CA GLY A 587 -6.33 22.32 21.05
C GLY A 587 -6.12 23.58 21.87
N VAL A 588 -7.21 24.28 22.13
CA VAL A 588 -7.32 25.42 23.04
C VAL A 588 -8.23 25.07 24.20
N GLU A 589 -7.78 25.35 25.41
CA GLU A 589 -8.58 25.18 26.62
C GLU A 589 -9.32 26.48 26.93
N LEU A 590 -10.63 26.37 27.15
CA LEU A 590 -11.53 27.47 27.46
C LEU A 590 -12.04 27.31 28.89
N ASN A 591 -11.95 28.36 29.69
CA ASN A 591 -12.46 28.36 31.05
C ASN A 591 -13.98 28.61 31.05
N THR A 592 -14.75 27.60 31.43
CA THR A 592 -16.22 27.60 31.46
C THR A 592 -16.79 27.76 32.87
N SER A 593 -15.97 27.85 33.92
CA SER A 593 -16.38 27.98 35.35
C SER A 593 -17.36 29.12 35.66
N ARG A 594 -17.44 30.13 34.79
CA ARG A 594 -18.32 31.31 34.95
C ARG A 594 -19.59 31.24 34.11
N LEU A 595 -19.75 30.21 33.28
CA LEU A 595 -20.94 30.01 32.47
C LEU A 595 -22.00 29.31 33.31
N ALA A 596 -23.28 29.65 33.11
CA ALA A 596 -24.37 28.91 33.74
C ALA A 596 -24.49 27.52 33.11
N SER A 597 -24.90 26.51 33.87
CA SER A 597 -25.20 25.18 33.31
C SER A 597 -26.25 25.29 32.21
N GLY A 598 -26.00 24.68 31.06
CA GLY A 598 -26.83 24.86 29.86
C GLY A 598 -26.13 24.43 28.57
N ILE A 599 -26.81 24.63 27.43
CA ILE A 599 -26.29 24.30 26.11
C ILE A 599 -25.74 25.56 25.44
N TYR A 600 -24.52 25.46 24.92
CA TYR A 600 -23.80 26.50 24.21
C TYR A 600 -23.33 25.99 22.84
N VAL A 601 -22.86 26.91 22.00
CA VAL A 601 -22.28 26.61 20.70
C VAL A 601 -20.85 27.15 20.68
N VAL A 602 -19.89 26.26 20.41
CA VAL A 602 -18.53 26.64 20.06
C VAL A 602 -18.48 26.85 18.55
N ARG A 603 -17.96 27.99 18.12
CA ARG A 603 -17.73 28.33 16.72
C ARG A 603 -16.25 28.52 16.46
N VAL A 604 -15.74 27.88 15.42
CA VAL A 604 -14.38 28.06 14.91
C VAL A 604 -14.43 28.60 13.50
N THR A 605 -13.81 29.77 13.28
CA THR A 605 -13.69 30.40 11.97
C THR A 605 -12.29 30.18 11.42
N THR A 606 -12.21 29.64 10.21
CA THR A 606 -10.99 29.41 9.43
C THR A 606 -11.03 30.28 8.16
N THR A 607 -9.95 30.29 7.37
CA THR A 607 -9.97 30.92 6.03
C THR A 607 -10.90 30.21 5.05
N GLU A 608 -11.30 28.97 5.36
CA GLU A 608 -12.11 28.12 4.48
C GLU A 608 -13.60 28.16 4.86
N GLY A 609 -13.95 28.69 6.03
CA GLY A 609 -15.34 28.80 6.46
C GLY A 609 -15.49 28.92 7.97
N THR A 610 -16.72 28.74 8.43
CA THR A 610 -17.09 28.78 9.84
C THR A 610 -17.79 27.50 10.23
N PHE A 611 -17.32 26.88 11.31
CA PHE A 611 -17.75 25.57 11.78
C PHE A 611 -18.22 25.68 13.22
N THR A 612 -19.20 24.86 13.61
CA THR A 612 -19.81 24.93 14.95
C THR A 612 -20.03 23.56 15.55
N THR A 613 -19.83 23.43 16.86
CA THR A 613 -20.22 22.25 17.63
C THR A 613 -20.99 22.66 18.89
N LYS A 614 -21.92 21.81 19.34
CA LYS A 614 -22.74 22.05 20.53
C LYS A 614 -22.03 21.50 21.75
N VAL A 615 -22.02 22.27 22.83
CA VAL A 615 -21.42 21.87 24.11
C VAL A 615 -22.41 22.07 25.24
N THR A 616 -22.43 21.14 26.18
CA THR A 616 -23.22 21.24 27.40
C THR A 616 -22.27 21.63 28.52
N ILE A 617 -22.62 22.64 29.31
CA ILE A 617 -21.92 22.99 30.55
C ILE A 617 -22.76 22.50 31.73
N GLN A 618 -22.13 21.83 32.68
CA GLN A 618 -22.77 21.27 33.87
C GLN A 618 -21.78 21.31 35.05
N HIS A 619 -21.94 22.32 35.92
CA HIS A 619 -21.21 22.42 37.20
C HIS A 619 -21.87 21.58 38.31
#